data_AF-A0A3A5X283-F1
#
_entry.id   AF-A0A3A5X283-F1
#
_cell.length_a   1.000
_cell.length_b   1.000
_cell.length_c   1.000
_cell.angle_alpha   90.00
_cell.angle_beta   90.00
_cell.angle_gamma   90.00
#
_symmetry.space_group_name_H-M   'P 1'
#
loop_
_entity.id
_entity.type
_entity.pdbx_description
1 polymer ?
#
loop_
_entity_poly.entity_id
_entity_poly.type
_entity_poly.pdbx_seq_one_letter_code
_entity_poly.pdbx_strand_id
1 'polypeptide(L)'
;MSKLSKSLPYHLFVEGKNDLHVVSSLCGLHHVNQNFNIKVCESVENAIGLFRLTLTNPSAYPRIGVVLDTDTDVEKRWRQLVDILKSSNKYDCDGLDLPSDGLVLYPLNDYDAVVGIWIMPNNRFEGMLEDFALNMIPAEDLLIRKVEVVLSELEAEGIQRYKQVHRSKAKIHTFLAWQDEPGKPIGQAITARILNPDAEEAKAFIGWLNKLYDR
;
A
#
# COMPACT_ATOMS: atom_id res chain seq x y z
N MET A 1 -17.52 25.08 -23.96
CA MET A 1 -17.66 24.95 -22.48
C MET A 1 -16.87 23.72 -22.07
N SER A 2 -15.62 23.89 -21.62
CA SER A 2 -14.83 22.77 -21.10
C SER A 2 -15.47 22.28 -19.82
N LYS A 3 -15.71 20.97 -19.72
CA LYS A 3 -15.97 20.33 -18.43
C LYS A 3 -14.72 20.60 -17.59
N LEU A 4 -14.77 21.51 -16.61
CA LEU A 4 -13.79 21.50 -15.54
C LEU A 4 -13.83 20.09 -14.97
N SER A 5 -12.77 19.29 -15.16
CA SER A 5 -12.60 18.10 -14.35
C SER A 5 -12.57 18.61 -12.92
N LYS A 6 -13.54 18.23 -12.09
CA LYS A 6 -13.44 18.48 -10.66
C LYS A 6 -12.10 17.90 -10.22
N SER A 7 -11.14 18.74 -9.85
CA SER A 7 -9.88 18.25 -9.31
C SER A 7 -10.22 17.50 -8.03
N LEU A 8 -9.86 16.22 -7.96
CA LEU A 8 -10.03 15.46 -6.72
C LEU A 8 -9.11 16.13 -5.67
N PRO A 9 -9.66 16.63 -4.55
CA PRO A 9 -8.89 17.45 -3.60
C PRO A 9 -7.92 16.63 -2.76
N TYR A 10 -8.18 15.33 -2.62
CA TYR A 10 -7.43 14.44 -1.75
C TYR A 10 -6.39 13.65 -2.54
N HIS A 11 -5.34 13.19 -1.87
CA HIS A 11 -4.21 12.54 -2.53
C HIS A 11 -3.72 11.33 -1.74
N LEU A 12 -3.41 10.26 -2.45
CA LEU A 12 -2.76 9.05 -1.93
C LEU A 12 -1.43 8.88 -2.67
N PHE A 13 -0.32 8.91 -1.93
CA PHE A 13 1.02 8.68 -2.47
C PHE A 13 1.37 7.21 -2.35
N VAL A 14 1.73 6.62 -3.49
CA VAL A 14 2.16 5.21 -3.59
C VAL A 14 3.51 5.16 -4.29
N GLU A 15 4.28 4.12 -4.01
CA GLU A 15 5.63 3.97 -4.55
C GLU A 15 5.61 3.70 -6.05
N GLY A 16 4.95 2.63 -6.49
CA GLY A 16 5.00 2.14 -7.86
C GLY A 16 3.67 2.15 -8.60
N LYS A 17 3.76 1.83 -9.90
CA LYS A 17 2.57 1.63 -10.74
C LYS A 17 1.76 0.40 -10.33
N ASN A 18 2.42 -0.64 -9.82
CA ASN A 18 1.74 -1.84 -9.34
C ASN A 18 0.84 -1.51 -8.14
N ASP A 19 1.32 -0.70 -7.19
CA ASP A 19 0.55 -0.21 -6.06
C ASP A 19 -0.69 0.53 -6.51
N LEU A 20 -0.54 1.47 -7.46
CA LEU A 20 -1.67 2.19 -8.04
C LEU A 20 -2.72 1.22 -8.57
N HIS A 21 -2.32 0.20 -9.32
CA HIS A 21 -3.27 -0.76 -9.88
C HIS A 21 -3.93 -1.64 -8.82
N VAL A 22 -3.20 -2.06 -7.78
CA VAL A 22 -3.76 -2.82 -6.65
C VAL A 22 -4.77 -1.98 -5.89
N VAL A 23 -4.40 -0.78 -5.48
CA VAL A 23 -5.29 0.16 -4.77
C VAL A 23 -6.52 0.46 -5.62
N SER A 24 -6.35 0.80 -6.91
CA SER A 24 -7.47 1.10 -7.81
C SER A 24 -8.45 -0.07 -7.93
N SER A 25 -7.92 -1.30 -7.99
CA SER A 25 -8.74 -2.52 -8.12
C SER A 25 -9.54 -2.79 -6.85
N LEU A 26 -8.89 -2.68 -5.68
CA LEU A 26 -9.56 -2.82 -4.39
C LEU A 26 -10.63 -1.74 -4.19
N CYS A 27 -10.30 -0.47 -4.45
CA CYS A 27 -11.25 0.62 -4.31
C CYS A 27 -12.47 0.46 -5.23
N GLY A 28 -12.28 -0.04 -6.45
CA GLY A 28 -13.36 -0.31 -7.39
C GLY A 28 -14.30 -1.44 -6.92
N LEU A 29 -13.74 -2.52 -6.39
CA LEU A 29 -14.53 -3.67 -5.89
C LEU A 29 -15.25 -3.38 -4.58
N HIS A 30 -14.65 -2.58 -3.70
CA HIS A 30 -15.19 -2.21 -2.39
C HIS A 30 -15.99 -0.91 -2.40
N HIS A 31 -16.21 -0.31 -3.57
CA HIS A 31 -16.97 0.94 -3.74
C HIS A 31 -16.47 2.11 -2.87
N VAL A 32 -15.16 2.19 -2.65
CA VAL A 32 -14.52 3.30 -1.93
C VAL A 32 -14.80 4.61 -2.68
N ASN A 33 -15.12 5.68 -1.93
CA ASN A 33 -15.35 7.00 -2.49
C ASN A 33 -14.12 7.51 -3.25
N GLN A 34 -14.23 7.64 -4.58
CA GLN A 34 -13.15 8.04 -5.49
C GLN A 34 -12.95 9.56 -5.48
N ASN A 35 -12.77 10.16 -4.30
CA ASN A 35 -12.58 11.59 -4.11
C ASN A 35 -11.09 12.00 -3.97
N PHE A 36 -10.17 11.07 -4.19
CA PHE A 36 -8.73 11.25 -4.10
C PHE A 36 -8.00 10.81 -5.37
N ASN A 37 -6.85 11.43 -5.67
CA ASN A 37 -5.94 10.99 -6.72
C ASN A 37 -4.88 10.05 -6.15
N ILE A 38 -4.60 8.94 -6.83
CA ILE A 38 -3.45 8.09 -6.53
C ILE A 38 -2.26 8.59 -7.36
N LYS A 39 -1.17 8.99 -6.69
CA LYS A 39 0.05 9.51 -7.33
C LYS A 39 1.22 8.56 -7.10
N VAL A 40 1.77 8.05 -8.20
CA VAL A 40 2.97 7.22 -8.22
C VAL A 40 4.20 8.10 -8.00
N CYS A 41 5.03 7.74 -7.04
CA CYS A 41 6.21 8.51 -6.63
C CYS A 41 7.53 7.93 -7.16
N GLU A 42 7.51 6.74 -7.75
CA GLU A 42 8.65 6.01 -8.34
C GLU A 42 9.67 5.46 -7.33
N SER A 43 9.71 5.99 -6.11
CA SER A 43 10.46 5.42 -4.99
C SER A 43 9.86 5.82 -3.64
N VAL A 44 10.24 5.09 -2.59
CA VAL A 44 10.00 5.45 -1.20
C VAL A 44 10.44 6.89 -0.89
N GLU A 45 11.68 7.25 -1.26
CA GLU A 45 12.26 8.55 -0.90
C GLU A 45 11.49 9.70 -1.55
N ASN A 46 11.05 9.51 -2.79
CA ASN A 46 10.21 10.47 -3.48
C ASN A 46 8.83 10.61 -2.82
N ALA A 47 8.22 9.49 -2.39
CA ALA A 47 6.95 9.53 -1.67
C ALA A 47 7.09 10.26 -0.33
N ILE A 48 8.16 10.01 0.42
CA ILE A 48 8.46 10.70 1.68
C ILE A 48 8.76 12.18 1.45
N GLY A 49 9.54 12.52 0.42
CA GLY A 49 9.84 13.90 0.06
C GLY A 49 8.59 14.68 -0.34
N LEU A 50 7.71 14.07 -1.13
CA LEU A 50 6.44 14.66 -1.53
C LEU A 50 5.49 14.80 -0.33
N PHE A 51 5.41 13.79 0.53
CA PHE A 51 4.64 13.85 1.79
C PHE A 51 5.06 15.08 2.61
N ARG A 52 6.35 15.21 2.91
CA ARG A 52 6.89 16.38 3.63
C ARG A 52 6.52 17.71 2.95
N LEU A 53 6.66 17.79 1.62
CA LEU A 53 6.31 19.00 0.87
C LEU A 53 4.82 19.35 1.00
N THR A 54 3.94 18.36 0.87
CA THR A 54 2.49 18.57 0.86
C THR A 54 1.94 19.05 2.20
N LEU A 55 2.59 18.67 3.32
CA LEU A 55 2.27 19.20 4.64
C LEU A 55 2.43 20.72 4.75
N THR A 56 3.23 21.35 3.88
CA THR A 56 3.42 22.81 3.87
C THR A 56 2.34 23.56 3.09
N ASN A 57 1.47 22.85 2.36
CA ASN A 57 0.43 23.44 1.50
C ASN A 57 -0.94 22.78 1.72
N PRO A 58 -1.54 22.89 2.92
CA PRO A 58 -2.75 22.16 3.27
C PRO A 58 -4.00 22.60 2.48
N SER A 59 -4.02 23.83 1.93
CA SER A 59 -5.13 24.29 1.08
C SER A 59 -5.22 23.52 -0.24
N ALA A 60 -4.07 23.08 -0.78
CA ALA A 60 -4.01 22.23 -1.96
C ALA A 60 -4.12 20.73 -1.62
N TYR A 61 -3.76 20.35 -0.38
CA TYR A 61 -3.70 18.97 0.07
C TYR A 61 -4.42 18.79 1.42
N PRO A 62 -5.76 18.96 1.48
CA PRO A 62 -6.51 18.89 2.74
C PRO A 62 -6.55 17.48 3.35
N ARG A 63 -6.34 16.42 2.56
CA ARG A 63 -6.18 15.04 3.04
C ARG A 63 -5.10 14.33 2.24
N ILE A 64 -4.14 13.74 2.94
CA ILE A 64 -2.96 13.10 2.37
C ILE A 64 -2.83 11.69 2.94
N GLY A 65 -2.84 10.69 2.07
CA GLY A 65 -2.49 9.31 2.41
C GLY A 65 -1.11 8.97 1.87
N VAL A 66 -0.36 8.15 2.58
CA VAL A 66 0.92 7.61 2.12
C VAL A 66 0.95 6.10 2.35
N VAL A 67 1.30 5.36 1.31
CA VAL A 67 1.47 3.90 1.34
C VAL A 67 2.91 3.59 0.96
N LEU A 68 3.67 2.94 1.84
CA LEU A 68 5.09 2.65 1.62
C LEU A 68 5.46 1.20 1.93
N ASP A 69 6.33 0.61 1.11
CA ASP A 69 6.97 -0.69 1.38
C ASP A 69 8.00 -0.57 2.50
N THR A 70 8.06 -1.54 3.42
CA THR A 70 9.04 -1.47 4.52
C THR A 70 10.42 -1.96 4.14
N ASP A 71 10.50 -2.76 3.08
CA ASP A 71 11.66 -3.53 2.59
C ASP A 71 12.30 -4.42 3.66
N THR A 72 12.85 -3.84 4.72
CA THR A 72 13.68 -4.52 5.74
C THR A 72 13.57 -3.94 7.16
N ASP A 73 12.84 -2.84 7.40
CA ASP A 73 12.70 -2.29 8.76
C ASP A 73 11.44 -1.39 8.89
N VAL A 74 10.37 -1.98 9.44
CA VAL A 74 9.08 -1.30 9.72
C VAL A 74 9.28 -0.15 10.69
N GLU A 75 10.04 -0.37 11.76
CA GLU A 75 10.23 0.61 12.84
C GLU A 75 11.01 1.83 12.38
N LYS A 76 12.04 1.62 11.56
CA LYS A 76 12.78 2.73 10.94
C LYS A 76 11.90 3.51 10.00
N ARG A 77 11.07 2.85 9.19
CA ARG A 77 10.15 3.53 8.27
C ARG A 77 9.11 4.35 9.03
N TRP A 78 8.53 3.76 10.06
CA TRP A 78 7.57 4.42 10.93
C TRP A 78 8.19 5.65 11.60
N ARG A 79 9.35 5.50 12.26
CA ARG A 79 10.06 6.62 12.89
C ARG A 79 10.35 7.76 11.91
N GLN A 80 10.76 7.45 10.69
CA GLN A 80 11.02 8.47 9.67
C GLN A 80 9.77 9.32 9.34
N LEU A 81 8.60 8.70 9.25
CA LEU A 81 7.33 9.41 9.01
C LEU A 81 6.89 10.21 10.23
N VAL A 82 7.03 9.65 11.42
CA VAL A 82 6.73 10.34 12.69
C VAL A 82 7.62 11.56 12.88
N ASP A 83 8.92 11.46 12.56
CA ASP A 83 9.85 12.59 12.66
C ASP A 83 9.45 13.75 11.73
N ILE A 84 8.90 13.46 10.55
CA ILE A 84 8.36 14.47 9.63
C ILE A 84 7.13 15.15 10.24
N LEU A 85 6.21 14.37 10.81
CA LEU A 85 5.01 14.89 11.47
C LEU A 85 5.39 15.76 12.68
N LYS A 86 6.29 15.29 13.56
CA LYS A 86 6.83 16.04 14.70
C LYS A 86 7.47 17.36 14.27
N SER A 87 8.34 17.31 13.26
CA SER A 87 9.05 18.49 12.75
C SER A 87 8.10 19.54 12.16
N SER A 88 6.88 19.15 11.74
CA SER A 88 5.89 20.08 11.22
C SER A 88 5.23 20.93 12.32
N ASN A 89 5.23 20.47 13.58
CA ASN A 89 4.48 21.06 14.71
C ASN A 89 2.95 21.18 14.48
N LYS A 90 2.38 20.39 13.56
CA LYS A 90 0.95 20.44 13.19
C LYS A 90 0.10 19.35 13.81
N TYR A 91 0.73 18.35 14.44
CA TYR A 91 0.06 17.15 14.93
C TYR A 91 0.58 16.81 16.32
N ASP A 92 -0.30 16.26 17.16
CA ASP A 92 0.13 15.57 18.37
C ASP A 92 0.74 14.22 17.97
N CYS A 93 2.02 14.04 18.29
CA CYS A 93 2.79 12.86 17.95
C CYS A 93 3.39 12.18 19.20
N ASP A 94 2.98 12.63 20.40
CA ASP A 94 3.48 12.06 21.64
C ASP A 94 2.85 10.68 21.87
N GLY A 95 3.70 9.66 22.10
CA GLY A 95 3.25 8.29 22.29
C GLY A 95 2.60 7.65 21.04
N LEU A 96 2.90 8.17 19.84
CA LEU A 96 2.33 7.64 18.61
C LEU A 96 2.96 6.28 18.23
N ASP A 97 2.16 5.21 18.31
CA ASP A 97 2.51 3.89 17.82
C ASP A 97 1.92 3.64 16.42
N LEU A 98 2.48 2.68 15.68
CA LEU A 98 1.97 2.27 14.38
C LEU A 98 0.72 1.39 14.55
N PRO A 99 -0.49 1.85 14.19
CA PRO A 99 -1.71 1.06 14.37
C PRO A 99 -1.81 -0.04 13.31
N SER A 100 -2.26 -1.23 13.70
CA SER A 100 -2.43 -2.35 12.77
C SER A 100 -3.47 -2.07 11.67
N ASP A 101 -4.47 -1.24 11.97
CA ASP A 101 -5.51 -0.77 11.04
C ASP A 101 -5.11 0.50 10.28
N GLY A 102 -3.84 0.91 10.34
CA GLY A 102 -3.31 2.10 9.69
C GLY A 102 -3.59 3.39 10.48
N LEU A 103 -2.68 4.34 10.36
CA LEU A 103 -2.82 5.64 11.02
C LEU A 103 -3.76 6.55 10.22
N VAL A 104 -4.68 7.22 10.92
CA VAL A 104 -5.31 8.46 10.45
C VAL A 104 -5.18 9.49 11.57
N LEU A 105 -4.45 10.56 11.31
CA LEU A 105 -4.10 11.60 12.26
C LEU A 105 -4.72 12.93 11.85
N TYR A 106 -5.45 13.52 12.79
CA TYR A 106 -6.06 14.83 12.63
C TYR A 106 -5.08 15.91 13.09
N PRO A 107 -5.02 17.06 12.40
CA PRO A 107 -4.15 18.15 12.79
C PRO A 107 -4.64 18.83 14.07
N LEU A 108 -3.73 19.53 14.75
CA LEU A 108 -4.04 20.41 15.88
C LEU A 108 -4.89 21.61 15.46
N ASN A 109 -4.82 22.00 14.18
CA ASN A 109 -5.56 23.09 13.58
C ASN A 109 -6.30 22.61 12.33
N ASP A 110 -7.61 22.86 12.25
CA ASP A 110 -8.49 22.41 11.16
C ASP A 110 -8.11 22.97 9.76
N TYR A 111 -7.23 23.97 9.69
CA TYR A 111 -6.68 24.47 8.42
C TYR A 111 -5.56 23.60 7.84
N ASP A 112 -5.00 22.69 8.63
CA ASP A 112 -3.97 21.76 8.20
C ASP A 112 -4.55 20.46 7.63
N ALA A 113 -3.70 19.64 7.03
CA ALA A 113 -4.14 18.41 6.37
C ALA A 113 -4.48 17.31 7.38
N VAL A 114 -5.47 16.46 7.06
CA VAL A 114 -5.58 15.14 7.70
C VAL A 114 -4.59 14.20 7.03
N VAL A 115 -3.81 13.47 7.82
CA VAL A 115 -2.79 12.54 7.32
C VAL A 115 -3.20 11.12 7.59
N GLY A 116 -3.08 10.25 6.58
CA GLY A 116 -3.09 8.81 6.76
C GLY A 116 -1.76 8.19 6.37
N ILE A 117 -1.33 7.19 7.14
CA ILE A 117 -0.13 6.40 6.86
C ILE A 117 -0.51 4.92 6.86
N TRP A 118 -0.11 4.24 5.79
CA TRP A 118 -0.08 2.79 5.69
C TRP A 118 1.33 2.32 5.35
N ILE A 119 1.79 1.31 6.06
CA ILE A 119 3.08 0.70 5.90
C ILE A 119 2.85 -0.76 5.46
N MET A 120 3.31 -1.11 4.27
CA MET A 120 3.10 -2.45 3.71
C MET A 120 3.86 -3.52 4.50
N PRO A 121 3.33 -4.76 4.49
CA PRO A 121 2.07 -5.15 3.88
C PRO A 121 0.85 -4.89 4.81
N ASN A 122 1.06 -4.70 6.11
CA ASN A 122 -0.03 -4.73 7.11
C ASN A 122 0.24 -3.92 8.39
N ASN A 123 1.10 -2.91 8.33
CA ASN A 123 1.51 -2.07 9.46
C ASN A 123 2.17 -2.82 10.63
N ARG A 124 2.64 -4.07 10.42
CA ARG A 124 3.22 -4.88 11.49
C ARG A 124 4.49 -5.60 11.09
N PHE A 125 4.46 -6.27 9.94
CA PHE A 125 5.58 -7.07 9.47
C PHE A 125 6.34 -6.35 8.36
N GLU A 126 7.60 -6.71 8.20
CA GLU A 126 8.38 -6.27 7.05
C GLU A 126 7.85 -6.91 5.76
N GLY A 127 7.84 -6.15 4.68
CA GLY A 127 7.41 -6.60 3.37
C GLY A 127 7.02 -5.47 2.43
N MET A 128 6.55 -5.90 1.28
CA MET A 128 6.21 -5.06 0.12
C MET A 128 4.80 -5.39 -0.39
N LEU A 129 4.39 -4.71 -1.46
CA LEU A 129 3.15 -5.00 -2.16
C LEU A 129 2.94 -6.48 -2.47
N GLU A 130 4.00 -7.20 -2.87
CA GLU A 130 3.92 -8.62 -3.17
C GLU A 130 3.56 -9.47 -1.94
N ASP A 131 4.00 -9.10 -0.73
CA ASP A 131 3.58 -9.77 0.52
C ASP A 131 2.11 -9.48 0.85
N PHE A 132 1.66 -8.24 0.61
CA PHE A 132 0.25 -7.89 0.74
C PHE A 132 -0.62 -8.74 -0.19
N ALA A 133 -0.22 -8.90 -1.45
CA ALA A 133 -0.91 -9.73 -2.42
C ALA A 133 -0.91 -11.22 -2.05
N LEU A 134 0.19 -11.74 -1.48
CA LEU A 134 0.26 -13.12 -1.01
C LEU A 134 -0.73 -13.40 0.13
N ASN A 135 -0.97 -12.43 1.02
CA ASN A 135 -1.96 -12.57 2.10
C ASN A 135 -3.42 -12.57 1.59
N MET A 136 -3.65 -12.22 0.33
CA MET A 136 -4.96 -12.33 -0.31
C MET A 136 -5.23 -13.74 -0.90
N ILE A 137 -4.26 -14.65 -0.85
CA ILE A 137 -4.42 -16.04 -1.27
C ILE A 137 -4.89 -16.87 -0.07
N PRO A 138 -5.96 -17.68 -0.19
CA PRO A 138 -6.38 -18.58 0.88
C PRO A 138 -5.27 -19.52 1.34
N ALA A 139 -5.11 -19.70 2.65
CA ALA A 139 -4.03 -20.52 3.22
C ALA A 139 -4.12 -22.01 2.84
N GLU A 140 -5.32 -22.47 2.50
CA GLU A 140 -5.64 -23.80 2.00
C GLU A 140 -5.35 -24.01 0.52
N ASP A 141 -5.03 -22.96 -0.24
CA ASP A 141 -4.73 -23.06 -1.66
C ASP A 141 -3.52 -23.99 -1.91
N LEU A 142 -3.74 -25.03 -2.72
CA LEU A 142 -2.72 -26.05 -2.98
C LEU A 142 -1.66 -25.55 -3.97
N LEU A 143 -2.00 -24.61 -4.84
CA LEU A 143 -1.10 -24.10 -5.85
C LEU A 143 -0.02 -23.21 -5.22
N ILE A 144 -0.39 -22.31 -4.31
CA ILE A 144 0.60 -21.47 -3.61
C ILE A 144 1.56 -22.30 -2.74
N ARG A 145 1.06 -23.40 -2.15
CA ARG A 145 1.92 -24.38 -1.45
C ARG A 145 2.89 -25.07 -2.40
N LYS A 146 2.44 -25.42 -3.62
CA LYS A 146 3.33 -26.01 -4.62
C LYS A 146 4.37 -25.02 -5.13
N VAL A 147 4.00 -23.75 -5.28
CA VAL A 147 4.96 -22.67 -5.61
C VAL A 147 6.04 -22.57 -4.54
N GLU A 148 5.65 -22.56 -3.26
CA GLU A 148 6.60 -22.50 -2.14
C GLU A 148 7.61 -23.65 -2.18
N VAL A 149 7.14 -24.89 -2.39
CA VAL A 149 8.01 -26.06 -2.52
C VAL A 149 9.00 -25.90 -3.68
N VAL A 150 8.52 -25.51 -4.86
CA VAL A 150 9.39 -25.34 -6.03
C VAL A 150 10.42 -24.22 -5.80
N LEU A 151 10.04 -23.11 -5.18
CA LEU A 151 11.00 -22.06 -4.85
C LEU A 151 12.07 -22.56 -3.89
N SER A 152 11.69 -23.30 -2.84
CA SER A 152 12.64 -23.91 -1.91
C SER A 152 13.57 -24.93 -2.57
N GLU A 153 13.09 -25.73 -3.52
CA GLU A 153 13.93 -26.65 -4.31
C GLU A 153 14.96 -25.88 -5.15
N LEU A 154 14.53 -24.82 -5.86
CA LEU A 154 15.43 -23.97 -6.64
C LEU A 154 16.49 -23.30 -5.76
N GLU A 155 16.10 -22.84 -4.57
CA GLU A 155 16.99 -22.23 -3.57
C GLU A 155 18.01 -23.23 -3.01
N ALA A 156 17.58 -24.46 -2.73
CA ALA A 156 18.44 -25.53 -2.23
C ALA A 156 19.46 -26.00 -3.27
N GLU A 157 19.07 -26.05 -4.54
CA GLU A 157 19.95 -26.36 -5.67
C GLU A 157 20.86 -25.18 -6.06
N GLY A 158 20.58 -23.97 -5.57
CA GLY A 158 21.35 -22.76 -5.88
C GLY A 158 21.16 -22.29 -7.33
N ILE A 159 20.07 -22.67 -7.99
CA ILE A 159 19.79 -22.36 -9.40
C ILE A 159 18.78 -21.22 -9.58
N GLN A 160 18.23 -20.68 -8.49
CA GLN A 160 17.38 -19.50 -8.50
C GLN A 160 18.11 -18.29 -9.08
N ARG A 161 17.43 -17.54 -9.95
CA ARG A 161 17.98 -16.31 -10.56
C ARG A 161 17.50 -15.04 -9.88
N TYR A 162 16.48 -15.13 -9.04
CA TYR A 162 16.01 -14.01 -8.23
C TYR A 162 16.89 -13.84 -6.99
N LYS A 163 16.97 -12.61 -6.48
CA LYS A 163 17.63 -12.32 -5.20
C LYS A 163 16.70 -12.72 -4.04
N GLN A 164 17.26 -13.08 -2.88
CA GLN A 164 16.46 -13.46 -1.72
C GLN A 164 15.45 -12.38 -1.31
N VAL A 165 15.86 -11.11 -1.39
CA VAL A 165 14.99 -9.93 -1.13
C VAL A 165 13.83 -9.78 -2.14
N HIS A 166 13.82 -10.55 -3.22
CA HIS A 166 12.76 -10.58 -4.22
C HIS A 166 12.01 -11.92 -4.23
N ARG A 167 12.14 -12.74 -3.17
CA ARG A 167 11.48 -14.04 -3.09
C ARG A 167 9.97 -13.92 -3.11
N SER A 168 9.37 -12.99 -2.36
CA SER A 168 7.91 -12.75 -2.38
C SER A 168 7.43 -12.37 -3.79
N LYS A 169 8.25 -11.59 -4.51
CA LYS A 169 8.01 -11.26 -5.92
C LYS A 169 8.05 -12.48 -6.83
N ALA A 170 9.06 -13.33 -6.70
CA ALA A 170 9.11 -14.60 -7.43
C ALA A 170 7.86 -15.45 -7.12
N LYS A 171 7.49 -15.57 -5.85
CA LYS A 171 6.36 -16.37 -5.38
C LYS A 171 5.02 -15.92 -5.96
N ILE A 172 4.67 -14.64 -5.81
CA ILE A 172 3.38 -14.15 -6.32
C ILE A 172 3.33 -14.25 -7.85
N HIS A 173 4.42 -13.92 -8.56
CA HIS A 173 4.42 -13.97 -10.02
C HIS A 173 4.41 -15.41 -10.56
N THR A 174 5.05 -16.37 -9.89
CA THR A 174 4.93 -17.79 -10.25
C THR A 174 3.51 -18.31 -10.01
N PHE A 175 2.89 -17.97 -8.87
CA PHE A 175 1.50 -18.31 -8.60
C PHE A 175 0.55 -17.76 -9.69
N LEU A 176 0.73 -16.49 -10.08
CA LEU A 176 -0.05 -15.86 -11.13
C LEU A 176 0.24 -16.44 -12.53
N ALA A 177 1.46 -16.90 -12.79
CA ALA A 177 1.83 -17.57 -14.04
C ALA A 177 1.21 -18.96 -14.19
N TRP A 178 0.73 -19.57 -13.10
CA TRP A 178 0.08 -20.89 -13.11
C TRP A 178 -1.45 -20.83 -13.10
N GLN A 179 -2.03 -19.64 -13.29
CA GLN A 179 -3.47 -19.44 -13.42
C GLN A 179 -3.97 -19.73 -14.84
N ASP A 180 -5.29 -19.90 -15.00
CA ASP A 180 -5.94 -20.19 -16.30
C ASP A 180 -5.59 -19.16 -17.39
N GLU A 181 -5.55 -17.88 -17.00
CA GLU A 181 -4.95 -16.81 -17.79
C GLU A 181 -3.59 -16.44 -17.16
N PRO A 182 -2.47 -16.97 -17.68
CA PRO A 182 -1.17 -16.86 -17.03
C PRO A 182 -0.66 -15.42 -16.93
N GLY A 183 -0.08 -15.10 -15.78
CA GLY A 183 0.77 -13.93 -15.61
C GLY A 183 0.03 -12.60 -15.53
N LYS A 184 -1.27 -12.61 -15.17
CA LYS A 184 -2.02 -11.38 -14.92
C LYS A 184 -1.27 -10.48 -13.92
N PRO A 185 -1.21 -9.16 -14.15
CA PRO A 185 -0.73 -8.21 -13.14
C PRO A 185 -1.55 -8.30 -11.85
N ILE A 186 -0.96 -8.02 -10.69
CA ILE A 186 -1.60 -8.18 -9.36
C ILE A 186 -2.96 -7.48 -9.30
N GLY A 187 -3.06 -6.22 -9.73
CA GLY A 187 -4.34 -5.51 -9.75
C GLY A 187 -5.42 -6.22 -10.59
N GLN A 188 -5.06 -6.79 -11.74
CA GLN A 188 -6.00 -7.58 -12.55
C GLN A 188 -6.33 -8.94 -11.93
N ALA A 189 -5.40 -9.54 -11.19
CA ALA A 189 -5.67 -10.77 -10.46
C ALA A 189 -6.69 -10.55 -9.33
N ILE A 190 -6.71 -9.36 -8.73
CA ILE A 190 -7.74 -8.95 -7.76
C ILE A 190 -9.11 -8.82 -8.44
N THR A 191 -9.21 -8.13 -9.58
CA THR A 191 -10.49 -7.99 -10.30
C THR A 191 -11.00 -9.31 -10.88
N ALA A 192 -10.09 -10.21 -11.28
CA ALA A 192 -10.40 -11.57 -11.71
C ALA A 192 -10.72 -12.53 -10.55
N ARG A 193 -10.66 -12.07 -9.29
CA ARG A 193 -10.87 -12.87 -8.07
C ARG A 193 -9.93 -14.08 -7.93
N ILE A 194 -8.77 -14.03 -8.58
CA ILE A 194 -7.65 -14.95 -8.34
C ILE A 194 -7.03 -14.64 -6.97
N LEU A 195 -6.89 -13.36 -6.65
CA LEU A 195 -6.57 -12.87 -5.32
C LEU A 195 -7.88 -12.45 -4.65
N ASN A 196 -8.12 -12.90 -3.42
CA ASN A 196 -9.37 -12.64 -2.71
C ASN A 196 -9.44 -11.16 -2.28
N PRO A 197 -10.31 -10.33 -2.89
CA PRO A 197 -10.44 -8.92 -2.48
C PRO A 197 -11.04 -8.77 -1.08
N ASP A 198 -11.67 -9.83 -0.56
CA ASP A 198 -12.36 -9.86 0.73
C ASP A 198 -11.51 -10.53 1.83
N ALA A 199 -10.20 -10.71 1.59
CA ALA A 199 -9.24 -11.12 2.62
C ALA A 199 -9.16 -10.07 3.74
N GLU A 200 -8.79 -10.49 4.95
CA GLU A 200 -8.79 -9.62 6.13
C GLU A 200 -7.82 -8.43 5.97
N GLU A 201 -6.65 -8.66 5.37
CA GLU A 201 -5.67 -7.62 5.06
C GLU A 201 -6.22 -6.59 4.07
N ALA A 202 -6.95 -7.05 3.04
CA ALA A 202 -7.57 -6.17 2.06
C ALA A 202 -8.68 -5.34 2.71
N LYS A 203 -9.52 -5.94 3.56
CA LYS A 203 -10.56 -5.22 4.33
C LYS A 203 -9.96 -4.19 5.28
N ALA A 204 -8.87 -4.52 5.98
CA ALA A 204 -8.18 -3.59 6.87
C ALA A 204 -7.67 -2.37 6.10
N PHE A 205 -7.02 -2.60 4.94
CA PHE A 205 -6.54 -1.53 4.06
C PHE A 205 -7.69 -0.66 3.52
N ILE A 206 -8.81 -1.26 3.11
CA ILE A 206 -10.00 -0.53 2.67
C ILE A 206 -10.63 0.26 3.82
N GLY A 207 -10.71 -0.31 5.02
CA GLY A 207 -11.20 0.36 6.21
C GLY A 207 -10.37 1.61 6.54
N TRP A 208 -9.06 1.52 6.40
CA TRP A 208 -8.15 2.66 6.53
C TRP A 208 -8.40 3.74 5.47
N LEU A 209 -8.55 3.37 4.20
CA LEU A 209 -8.87 4.32 3.12
C LEU A 209 -10.20 5.04 3.36
N ASN A 210 -11.23 4.31 3.78
CA ASN A 210 -12.52 4.90 4.12
C ASN A 210 -12.41 5.84 5.33
N LYS A 211 -11.71 5.43 6.40
CA LYS A 211 -11.44 6.31 7.55
C LYS A 211 -10.74 7.61 7.15
N LEU A 212 -9.83 7.53 6.17
CA LEU A 212 -9.09 8.68 5.66
C LEU A 212 -9.91 9.55 4.69
N TYR A 213 -10.79 8.99 3.85
CA TYR A 213 -11.41 9.71 2.72
C TYR A 213 -12.93 9.77 2.71
N ASP A 214 -13.63 8.92 3.46
CA ASP A 214 -15.09 9.01 3.57
C ASP A 214 -15.48 10.27 4.37
N ARG A 215 -16.44 10.97 3.78
CA ARG A 215 -17.10 12.14 4.34
C ARG A 215 -18.53 12.18 3.86
#